data_AF-A0A8T5KFE1-F1
#
_entry.id   AF-A0A8T5KFE1-F1
#
_cell.length_a   1.000
_cell.length_b   1.000
_cell.length_c   1.000
_cell.angle_alpha   90.00
_cell.angle_beta   90.00
_cell.angle_gamma   90.00
#
_symmetry.space_group_name_H-M   'P 1'
#
loop_
_entity.id
_entity.type
_entity.pdbx_description
1 polymer ?
#
loop_
_entity_poly.entity_id
_entity_poly.type
_entity_poly.pdbx_seq_one_letter_code
_entity_poly.pdbx_strand_id
1 'polypeptide(L)'
;MQILSGVDEKLDGLNQNLAKDVMAALIKHYPAYEQGWTVIVNQRGGVINILNALISNRMGYTVLTVDLISDPSMRSVIMGAGEYLERYRLSREKVINVENSLSDVKRDWKHEMMADR
;
A
#
# COMPACT_ATOMS: atom_id res chain seq x y z
N MET A 1 -9.71 4.34 7.45
CA MET A 1 -9.81 3.43 6.29
C MET A 1 -10.51 4.18 5.17
N GLN A 2 -9.85 4.43 4.05
CA GLN A 2 -10.46 5.08 2.88
C GLN A 2 -10.27 4.18 1.66
N ILE A 3 -11.38 3.64 1.15
CA ILE A 3 -11.45 2.89 -0.11
C ILE A 3 -12.11 3.85 -1.11
N LEU A 4 -11.40 4.23 -2.17
CA LEU A 4 -11.93 5.09 -3.22
C LEU A 4 -12.18 4.23 -4.47
N SER A 5 -13.44 3.99 -4.82
CA SER A 5 -13.83 3.35 -6.07
C SER A 5 -14.45 4.38 -7.03
N GLY A 6 -13.99 4.35 -8.29
CA GLY A 6 -14.55 5.15 -9.37
C GLY A 6 -15.52 4.33 -10.22
N VAL A 7 -16.82 4.62 -10.06
CA VAL A 7 -17.98 4.42 -10.97
C VAL A 7 -18.05 3.11 -11.77
N ASP A 8 -18.83 2.13 -11.27
CA ASP A 8 -19.85 1.28 -11.98
C ASP A 8 -20.44 0.24 -10.98
N GLU A 9 -21.73 0.34 -10.60
CA GLU A 9 -22.30 -0.24 -9.34
C GLU A 9 -22.18 -1.78 -9.16
N LYS A 10 -22.19 -2.58 -10.25
CA LYS A 10 -22.03 -4.06 -10.14
C LYS A 10 -20.56 -4.51 -10.17
N LEU A 11 -19.71 -3.80 -10.91
CA LEU A 11 -18.25 -4.01 -10.92
C LEU A 11 -17.63 -3.51 -9.61
N ASP A 12 -18.27 -2.57 -8.93
CA ASP A 12 -17.83 -2.03 -7.66
C ASP A 12 -17.73 -3.10 -6.56
N GLY A 13 -18.67 -4.05 -6.48
CA GLY A 13 -18.66 -5.08 -5.43
C GLY A 13 -17.43 -6.01 -5.46
N LEU A 14 -17.05 -6.50 -6.64
CA LEU A 14 -15.85 -7.34 -6.79
C LEU A 14 -14.56 -6.55 -6.53
N ASN A 15 -14.50 -5.31 -7.00
CA ASN A 15 -13.34 -4.44 -6.79
C ASN A 15 -13.21 -3.99 -5.33
N GLN A 16 -14.33 -3.76 -4.65
CA GLN A 16 -14.36 -3.52 -3.21
C GLN A 16 -13.88 -4.75 -2.43
N ASN A 17 -14.27 -5.97 -2.83
CA ASN A 17 -13.78 -7.18 -2.19
C ASN A 17 -12.26 -7.35 -2.39
N LEU A 18 -11.77 -7.16 -3.63
CA LEU A 18 -10.34 -7.21 -3.89
C LEU A 18 -9.57 -6.15 -3.10
N ALA A 19 -10.08 -4.91 -3.04
CA ALA A 19 -9.47 -3.86 -2.23
C ALA A 19 -9.43 -4.23 -0.74
N LYS A 20 -10.50 -4.85 -0.21
CA LYS A 20 -10.56 -5.34 1.17
C LYS A 20 -9.55 -6.46 1.42
N ASP A 21 -9.42 -7.41 0.49
CA ASP A 21 -8.48 -8.53 0.61
C ASP A 21 -7.03 -8.05 0.58
N VAL A 22 -6.71 -7.12 -0.32
CA VAL A 22 -5.41 -6.43 -0.39
C VAL A 22 -5.13 -5.70 0.93
N MET A 23 -6.09 -4.92 1.43
CA MET A 23 -5.96 -4.20 2.69
C MET A 23 -5.74 -5.16 3.87
N ALA A 24 -6.50 -6.26 3.94
CA ALA A 24 -6.36 -7.26 4.98
C ALA A 24 -4.97 -7.92 4.96
N ALA A 25 -4.43 -8.20 3.78
CA ALA A 25 -3.07 -8.72 3.64
C ALA A 25 -2.02 -7.71 4.15
N LEU A 26 -2.16 -6.43 3.79
CA LEU A 26 -1.26 -5.36 4.25
C LEU A 26 -1.28 -5.22 5.78
N ILE A 27 -2.47 -5.17 6.39
CA ILE A 27 -2.62 -5.03 7.84
C ILE A 27 -2.06 -6.25 8.57
N LYS A 28 -2.32 -7.46 8.06
CA LYS A 28 -1.82 -8.71 8.65
C LYS A 28 -0.29 -8.80 8.68
N HIS A 29 0.37 -8.33 7.62
CA HIS A 29 1.81 -8.45 7.45
C HIS A 29 2.58 -7.22 7.94
N TYR A 30 2.00 -6.02 7.84
CA TYR A 30 2.61 -4.74 8.19
C TYR A 30 1.68 -3.89 9.10
N PRO A 31 1.28 -4.42 10.28
CA PRO A 31 0.30 -3.77 11.14
C PRO A 31 0.79 -2.44 11.72
N ALA A 32 2.09 -2.27 11.91
CA ALA A 32 2.67 -1.00 12.34
C ALA A 32 2.29 0.17 11.42
N TYR A 33 2.06 -0.08 10.13
CA TYR A 33 1.74 0.93 9.14
C TYR A 33 0.24 0.98 8.76
N GLU A 34 -0.61 0.27 9.51
CA GLU A 34 -2.05 0.10 9.24
C GLU A 34 -2.78 1.42 8.97
N GLN A 35 -2.52 2.45 9.77
CA GLN A 35 -3.24 3.73 9.68
C GLN A 35 -2.93 4.52 8.40
N GLY A 36 -1.83 4.18 7.71
CA GLY A 36 -1.40 4.89 6.52
C GLY A 36 -1.78 4.22 5.21
N TRP A 37 -2.06 2.90 5.20
CA TRP A 37 -2.32 2.18 3.95
C TRP A 37 -3.54 2.73 3.22
N THR A 38 -3.39 2.92 1.92
CA THR A 38 -4.45 3.33 1.00
C THR A 38 -4.39 2.45 -0.24
N VAL A 39 -5.53 1.88 -0.62
CA VAL A 39 -5.67 0.98 -1.77
C VAL A 39 -6.66 1.60 -2.75
N ILE A 40 -6.20 1.83 -3.98
CA ILE A 40 -6.98 2.46 -5.04
C ILE A 40 -7.05 1.50 -6.22
N VAL A 41 -8.23 0.97 -6.50
CA VAL A 41 -8.46 0.05 -7.62
C VAL A 41 -8.80 0.86 -8.86
N ASN A 42 -7.94 0.82 -9.87
CA ASN A 42 -8.20 1.41 -11.18
C ASN A 42 -8.70 0.33 -12.13
N GLN A 43 -10.03 0.21 -12.22
CA GLN A 43 -10.69 -0.82 -13.01
C GLN A 43 -10.36 -0.73 -14.50
N ARG A 44 -10.42 0.48 -15.08
CA ARG A 44 -10.15 0.69 -16.52
C ARG A 44 -8.69 0.37 -16.87
N GLY A 45 -7.77 0.66 -15.95
CA GLY A 45 -6.35 0.37 -16.12
C GLY A 45 -5.94 -1.07 -15.81
N GLY A 46 -6.81 -1.86 -15.16
CA GLY A 46 -6.47 -3.22 -14.74
C GLY A 46 -5.38 -3.28 -13.66
N VAL A 47 -5.29 -2.23 -12.83
CA VAL A 47 -4.24 -2.10 -11.81
C VAL A 47 -4.78 -1.67 -10.46
N ILE A 48 -4.02 -1.98 -9.41
CA ILE A 48 -4.23 -1.50 -8.05
C ILE A 48 -3.03 -0.67 -7.64
N ASN A 49 -3.27 0.57 -7.26
CA ASN A 49 -2.26 1.45 -6.68
C ASN A 49 -2.34 1.36 -5.16
N ILE A 50 -1.19 1.13 -4.53
CA ILE A 50 -1.04 0.99 -3.10
C ILE A 50 -0.03 2.01 -2.62
N LEU A 51 -0.40 2.79 -1.60
CA LEU A 51 0.48 3.78 -0.99
C LEU A 51 0.28 3.80 0.51
N ASN A 52 1.21 4.45 1.22
CA ASN A 52 1.09 4.67 2.65
C ASN A 52 1.24 6.15 2.98
N ALA A 53 0.17 6.78 3.45
CA ALA A 53 0.11 8.23 3.72
C ALA A 53 1.06 8.70 4.84
N LEU A 54 1.51 7.79 5.70
CA LEU A 54 2.53 8.11 6.72
C LEU A 54 3.93 8.27 6.08
N ILE A 55 4.13 7.68 4.90
CA ILE A 55 5.40 7.65 4.17
C ILE A 55 5.38 8.68 3.05
N SER A 56 4.40 8.58 2.15
CA SER A 56 4.22 9.49 1.03
C SER A 56 2.77 9.50 0.56
N ASN A 57 2.26 10.70 0.27
CA ASN A 57 0.93 10.88 -0.34
C ASN A 57 0.96 10.81 -1.88
N ARG A 58 2.14 10.68 -2.48
CA ARG A 58 2.32 10.69 -3.95
C ARG A 58 2.98 9.43 -4.47
N MET A 59 3.95 8.92 -3.72
CA MET A 59 4.69 7.73 -4.07
C MET A 59 4.03 6.51 -3.46
N GLY A 60 3.98 5.44 -4.24
CA GLY A 60 3.45 4.16 -3.87
C GLY A 60 4.00 3.10 -4.81
N TYR A 61 3.27 2.03 -4.97
CA TYR A 61 3.55 1.01 -5.97
C TYR A 61 2.25 0.50 -6.59
N THR A 62 2.39 -0.14 -7.75
CA THR A 62 1.27 -0.62 -8.55
C THR A 62 1.40 -2.11 -8.74
N VAL A 63 0.30 -2.82 -8.61
CA VAL A 63 0.20 -4.25 -8.92
C VAL A 63 -0.87 -4.46 -9.98
N LEU A 64 -0.68 -5.40 -10.91
CA LEU A 64 -1.69 -5.72 -11.89
C LEU A 64 -2.81 -6.52 -11.24
N THR A 65 -4.06 -6.19 -11.54
CA THR A 65 -5.23 -6.91 -11.00
C THR A 65 -5.21 -8.38 -11.39
N VAL A 66 -4.73 -8.70 -12.60
CA VAL A 66 -4.63 -10.09 -13.10
C VAL A 66 -3.70 -10.96 -12.25
N ASP A 67 -2.59 -10.40 -11.75
CA ASP A 67 -1.63 -11.14 -10.93
C ASP A 67 -2.27 -11.57 -9.61
N LEU A 68 -3.14 -10.73 -9.05
CA LEU A 68 -3.84 -10.99 -7.78
C LEU A 68 -4.95 -12.02 -7.92
N ILE A 69 -5.62 -12.08 -9.07
CA ILE A 69 -6.63 -13.12 -9.34
C ILE A 69 -5.99 -14.52 -9.29
N SER A 70 -4.75 -14.64 -9.77
CA SER A 70 -3.98 -15.90 -9.71
C SER A 70 -3.19 -16.11 -8.41
N ASP A 71 -3.17 -15.12 -7.50
CA ASP A 71 -2.39 -15.13 -6.25
C ASP A 71 -3.32 -14.96 -5.04
N PRO A 72 -4.05 -16.01 -4.62
CA PRO A 72 -4.92 -15.95 -3.46
C PRO A 72 -4.18 -15.70 -2.14
N SER A 73 -2.84 -15.87 -2.14
CA SER A 73 -2.00 -15.58 -0.98
C SER A 73 -1.62 -14.11 -0.86
N MET A 74 -1.94 -13.29 -1.86
CA MET A 74 -1.56 -11.87 -1.96
C MET A 74 -0.04 -11.66 -1.82
N ARG A 75 0.76 -12.64 -2.24
CA ARG A 75 2.22 -12.61 -2.13
C ARG A 75 2.80 -11.41 -2.85
N SER A 76 2.30 -11.07 -4.02
CA SER A 76 2.77 -9.93 -4.82
C SER A 76 2.56 -8.59 -4.09
N VAL A 77 1.41 -8.44 -3.41
CA VAL A 77 1.12 -7.27 -2.54
C VAL A 77 2.05 -7.25 -1.34
N ILE A 78 2.21 -8.38 -0.65
CA ILE A 78 3.05 -8.45 0.55
C ILE A 78 4.51 -8.12 0.20
N MET A 79 5.04 -8.72 -0.86
CA MET A 79 6.40 -8.46 -1.31
C MET A 79 6.58 -7.00 -1.75
N GLY A 80 5.64 -6.47 -2.54
CA GLY A 80 5.67 -5.08 -2.98
C GLY A 80 5.62 -4.08 -1.82
N ALA A 81 4.80 -4.35 -0.79
CA ALA A 81 4.77 -3.53 0.42
C ALA A 81 6.09 -3.60 1.21
N GLY A 82 6.69 -4.79 1.33
CA GLY A 82 7.99 -4.96 1.98
C GLY A 82 9.10 -4.17 1.28
N GLU A 83 9.17 -4.30 -0.05
CA GLU A 83 10.12 -3.53 -0.86
C GLU A 83 9.84 -2.02 -0.76
N TYR A 84 8.57 -1.62 -0.78
CA TYR A 84 8.19 -0.22 -0.61
C TYR A 84 8.67 0.34 0.73
N LEU A 85 8.54 -0.39 1.84
CA LEU A 85 9.09 0.03 3.14
C LEU A 85 10.62 0.12 3.12
N GLU A 86 11.29 -0.88 2.54
CA GLU A 86 12.76 -0.93 2.44
C GLU A 86 13.32 0.25 1.65
N ARG A 87 12.64 0.70 0.58
CA ARG A 87 13.01 1.91 -0.17
C ARG A 87 13.07 3.18 0.69
N TYR A 88 12.33 3.23 1.81
CA TYR A 88 12.38 4.34 2.77
C TYR A 88 13.18 4.00 4.03
N ARG A 89 13.95 2.89 4.02
CA ARG A 89 14.70 2.37 5.16
C ARG A 89 13.82 2.08 6.39
N LEU A 90 12.56 1.74 6.16
CA LEU A 90 11.59 1.44 7.21
C LEU A 90 11.60 -0.05 7.55
N SER A 91 11.45 -0.35 8.84
CA SER A 91 11.40 -1.73 9.31
C SER A 91 10.17 -2.47 8.79
N ARG A 92 10.33 -3.75 8.48
CA ARG A 92 9.23 -4.64 8.10
C ARG A 92 8.60 -5.36 9.29
N GLU A 93 9.11 -5.12 10.49
CA GLU A 93 8.64 -5.77 11.70
C GLU A 93 7.22 -5.32 12.08
N LYS A 94 6.49 -6.23 12.74
CA LYS A 94 5.09 -5.99 13.08
C LYS A 94 4.91 -5.01 14.23
N VAL A 95 5.88 -4.93 15.13
CA VAL A 95 5.81 -4.12 16.34
C VAL A 95 7.05 -3.25 16.39
N ILE A 96 6.87 -1.99 16.01
CA ILE A 96 7.93 -0.97 16.02
C ILE A 96 7.37 0.34 16.54
N ASN A 97 8.26 1.23 16.99
CA ASN A 97 7.90 2.63 17.16
C ASN A 97 7.92 3.31 15.78
N VAL A 98 6.75 3.44 15.17
CA VAL A 98 6.57 4.01 13.83
C VAL A 98 7.01 5.46 13.80
N GLU A 99 6.67 6.24 14.83
CA GLU A 99 7.02 7.67 14.89
C GLU A 99 8.54 7.88 14.84
N ASN A 100 9.29 7.15 15.66
CA ASN A 100 10.75 7.15 15.62
C ASN A 100 11.30 6.69 14.27
N SER A 101 10.71 5.63 13.70
CA SER A 101 11.14 5.10 12.40
C SER A 101 10.93 6.13 11.28
N LEU A 102 9.83 6.89 11.33
CA LEU A 102 9.50 7.93 10.35
C LEU A 102 10.31 9.22 10.54
N SER A 103 10.80 9.51 11.75
CA SER A 103 11.66 10.68 12.01
C SER A 103 13.06 10.51 11.46
N ASP A 104 13.55 9.27 11.39
CA ASP A 104 14.91 8.96 10.90
C ASP A 104 15.01 8.98 9.37
N VAL A 105 13.88 9.01 8.67
CA VAL A 105 13.84 9.06 7.20
C VAL A 105 14.19 10.45 6.69
N LYS A 106 15.13 10.52 5.75
CA LYS A 106 15.53 11.77 5.09
C LYS A 106 14.33 12.40 4.37
N ARG A 107 14.20 13.72 4.48
CA ARG A 107 13.16 14.50 3.80
C ARG A 107 13.73 15.47 2.78
N ASP A 108 12.94 15.76 1.75
CA ASP A 108 13.24 16.79 0.77
C ASP A 108 12.85 18.19 1.29
N TRP A 109 13.05 19.21 0.47
CA TRP A 109 12.71 20.60 0.82
C TRP A 109 11.20 20.85 0.96
N LYS A 110 10.34 19.94 0.49
CA LYS A 110 8.89 19.96 0.69
C LYS A 110 8.46 19.16 1.93
N HIS A 111 9.42 18.66 2.71
CA HIS A 111 9.21 17.78 3.86
C HIS A 111 8.64 16.40 3.50
N GLU A 112 8.72 16.00 2.23
CA GLU A 112 8.34 14.65 1.77
C GLU A 112 9.49 13.67 2.03
N MET A 113 9.16 12.44 2.43
CA MET A 113 10.19 11.42 2.62
C MET A 113 10.86 11.08 1.29
N MET A 114 12.18 10.91 1.34
CA MET A 114 12.98 10.54 0.19
C MET A 114 13.24 9.05 0.20
N ALA A 115 12.82 8.36 -0.88
CA ALA A 115 13.25 7.00 -1.13
C ALA A 115 14.75 6.97 -1.43
N ASP A 116 15.45 6.00 -0.87
CA ASP A 116 16.81 5.66 -1.22
C ASP A 116 16.76 4.94 -2.58
N ARG A 117 17.47 5.49 -3.57
CA ARG A 117 17.42 5.02 -4.96
C ARG A 117 18.04 3.64 -5.14
#